data_AF-A0AAD2GW91-F1
#
_entry.id   AF-A0AAD2GW91-F1
#
_cell.length_a   1.000
_cell.length_b   1.000
_cell.length_c   1.000
_cell.angle_alpha   90.00
_cell.angle_beta   90.00
_cell.angle_gamma   90.00
#
_symmetry.space_group_name_H-M   'P 1'
#
loop_
_entity.id
_entity.type
_entity.pdbx_description
1 polymer ?
#
loop_
_entity_poly.entity_id
_entity_poly.type
_entity_poly.pdbx_seq_one_letter_code
_entity_poly.pdbx_strand_id
1 'polypeptide(L)'
;MSSPTTTTTSSSSPLNGTPSAKRHGRRGQFEIRNGLRHHSYDREKAPYPLAYSPDTLELEPIDLRLFDHLNNGSCTFVDFSDASIWDTSDGGAQHPERSLDLGCGTGSWIIDAAKEWPECEFVGFDLVDVQIPLQLLSSEYESIAERITWVHGNFLTNKLPFEEDEFDLIHVHGIALGVPESKWGNLLEEINRVLRPGGVIELVEEDIIFPRLPKWFTSPLRARPRRSTSVHLPSGTQRGLFPPSDTQANHTHDHALLESLFRAVFESRFINLKPTAILPSYFTTYFRHVKQSPVVSFYMPPLPPLQPLPPQIITSYVVDPNSDTLDSRTSTIFPNMARSPSVSFSSVSTGESSIAGSVFTRPRRKSSVSTSDYGSPNSDSLHPSQAELPKQPSSPKTYTMDVGPRHAPKSPDRNPIRVQLDLLNERSLAMHLYRSHQIVLACQEEMWEELKDRIWNRKDELKPFGWDDDEELEELQSRKKFELLVTRYRHDMQTRIALWCSLTGIGWQLPPREPLSKAELIEEERMRAAMLEARAYSDFDDDPPTLCRSFRVLVGCKM
;
A
#
# COMPACT_ATOMS: atom_id res chain seq x y z
N MET A 1 74.89 24.53 -13.97
CA MET A 1 73.85 24.81 -14.99
C MET A 1 73.83 23.63 -15.94
N SER A 2 72.69 22.96 -15.97
CA SER A 2 72.51 21.58 -16.43
C SER A 2 72.04 21.55 -17.89
N SER A 3 72.60 20.62 -18.67
CA SER A 3 72.15 20.29 -20.02
C SER A 3 71.38 18.95 -20.01
N PRO A 4 70.35 18.76 -20.85
CA PRO A 4 69.51 17.57 -20.83
C PRO A 4 70.02 16.49 -21.80
N THR A 5 69.78 15.22 -21.47
CA THR A 5 70.04 14.07 -22.33
C THR A 5 68.72 13.40 -22.70
N THR A 6 68.49 13.32 -24.01
CA THR A 6 67.43 12.59 -24.70
C THR A 6 67.66 11.08 -24.61
N THR A 7 66.60 10.27 -24.54
CA THR A 7 66.70 8.83 -24.80
C THR A 7 65.45 8.33 -25.52
N THR A 8 65.70 7.56 -26.58
CA THR A 8 64.76 7.04 -27.57
C THR A 8 64.31 5.62 -27.21
N THR A 9 62.99 5.40 -27.24
CA THR A 9 62.21 4.23 -27.68
C THR A 9 62.69 2.78 -27.47
N SER A 10 61.83 1.96 -26.83
CA SER A 10 61.52 0.59 -27.27
C SER A 10 60.08 0.19 -26.91
N SER A 11 59.49 -0.63 -27.75
CA SER A 11 58.06 -0.97 -27.89
C SER A 11 57.60 -2.18 -27.06
N SER A 12 56.37 -2.15 -26.54
CA SER A 12 55.56 -3.35 -26.29
C SER A 12 54.05 -3.05 -26.31
N SER A 13 53.29 -3.95 -26.94
CA SER A 13 51.86 -3.90 -27.26
C SER A 13 50.92 -3.86 -26.05
N PRO A 14 49.70 -3.31 -26.13
CA PRO A 14 48.68 -3.57 -25.12
C PRO A 14 47.70 -4.66 -25.57
N LEU A 15 47.63 -5.70 -24.72
CA LEU A 15 46.60 -6.72 -24.66
C LEU A 15 45.26 -6.14 -24.16
N ASN A 16 44.18 -6.78 -24.62
CA ASN A 16 42.78 -6.71 -24.19
C ASN A 16 42.53 -6.08 -22.81
N GLY A 17 41.79 -4.97 -22.80
CA GLY A 17 41.14 -4.42 -21.63
C GLY A 17 39.62 -4.50 -21.77
N THR A 18 38.98 -5.36 -20.98
CA THR A 18 37.55 -5.29 -20.66
C THR A 18 37.20 -3.90 -20.10
N PRO A 19 36.11 -3.25 -20.53
CA PRO A 19 35.73 -1.96 -19.97
C PRO A 19 35.27 -2.15 -18.53
N SER A 20 36.06 -1.66 -17.59
CA SER A 20 35.67 -1.50 -16.19
C SER A 20 34.43 -0.59 -16.12
N ALA A 21 33.31 -1.16 -15.68
CA ALA A 21 32.11 -0.42 -15.33
C ALA A 21 32.48 0.68 -14.33
N LYS A 22 32.38 1.93 -14.76
CA LYS A 22 32.58 3.10 -13.90
C LYS A 22 31.52 3.07 -12.80
N ARG A 23 31.94 2.64 -11.60
CA ARG A 23 31.24 2.91 -10.32
C ARG A 23 30.98 4.41 -10.23
N HIS A 24 29.81 4.85 -10.66
CA HIS A 24 29.28 6.17 -10.30
C HIS A 24 29.06 6.16 -8.78
N GLY A 25 29.55 7.19 -8.10
CA GLY A 25 29.70 7.21 -6.66
C GLY A 25 28.37 7.10 -5.90
N ARG A 26 28.31 6.17 -4.95
CA ARG A 26 27.22 5.93 -3.98
C ARG A 26 26.90 7.09 -3.01
N ARG A 27 27.38 8.32 -3.25
CA ARG A 27 27.15 9.47 -2.36
C ARG A 27 26.28 10.51 -3.07
N GLY A 28 25.04 10.64 -2.64
CA GLY A 28 24.18 11.78 -3.00
C GLY A 28 22.92 11.46 -3.82
N GLN A 29 22.38 10.24 -3.80
CA GLN A 29 21.10 9.90 -4.45
C GLN A 29 19.86 10.19 -3.58
N PHE A 30 20.04 10.36 -2.26
CA PHE A 30 18.94 10.56 -1.32
C PHE A 30 19.18 11.78 -0.43
N GLU A 31 18.07 12.38 0.00
CA GLU A 31 17.97 13.38 1.05
C GLU A 31 16.93 12.96 2.10
N ILE A 32 17.09 13.44 3.33
CA ILE A 32 16.14 13.19 4.41
C ILE A 32 15.35 14.47 4.68
N ARG A 33 14.02 14.40 4.50
CA ARG A 33 13.09 15.49 4.78
C ARG A 33 12.13 15.05 5.87
N ASN A 34 12.21 15.70 7.03
CA ASN A 34 11.42 15.36 8.21
C ASN A 34 11.44 13.86 8.58
N GLY A 35 12.62 13.23 8.50
CA GLY A 35 12.79 11.80 8.80
C GLY A 35 12.40 10.84 7.67
N LEU A 36 11.81 11.33 6.58
CA LEU A 36 11.47 10.54 5.40
C LEU A 36 12.56 10.64 4.34
N ARG A 37 12.91 9.51 3.72
CA ARG A 37 13.92 9.43 2.68
C ARG A 37 13.30 9.77 1.33
N HIS A 38 13.87 10.73 0.61
CA HIS A 38 13.50 11.07 -0.76
C HIS A 38 14.72 11.04 -1.66
N HIS A 39 14.52 10.96 -2.97
CA HIS A 39 15.63 11.12 -3.90
C HIS A 39 16.14 12.57 -3.88
N SER A 40 17.41 12.80 -4.16
CA SER A 40 18.03 14.13 -4.16
C SER A 40 17.94 14.88 -5.49
N TYR A 41 17.36 14.26 -6.52
CA TYR A 41 17.22 14.88 -7.83
C TYR A 41 16.24 16.05 -7.81
N ASP A 42 16.56 17.07 -8.60
CA ASP A 42 15.69 18.20 -8.82
C ASP A 42 14.33 17.76 -9.41
N ARG A 43 13.24 18.40 -8.95
CA ARG A 43 11.86 18.08 -9.34
C ARG A 43 11.64 18.13 -10.86
N GLU A 44 12.32 19.02 -11.58
CA GLU A 44 12.21 19.12 -13.05
C GLU A 44 12.84 17.92 -13.77
N LYS A 45 13.87 17.31 -13.16
CA LYS A 45 14.59 16.17 -13.72
C LYS A 45 13.95 14.86 -13.32
N ALA A 46 13.51 14.73 -12.07
CA ALA A 46 12.82 13.57 -11.54
C ALA A 46 11.64 14.04 -10.69
N PRO A 47 10.42 14.08 -11.26
CA PRO A 47 9.25 14.57 -10.55
C PRO A 47 8.62 13.52 -9.61
N TYR A 48 9.28 12.41 -9.29
CA TYR A 48 8.70 11.36 -8.45
C TYR A 48 8.48 11.85 -7.00
N PRO A 49 7.23 11.91 -6.49
CA PRO A 49 6.96 12.63 -5.23
C PRO A 49 7.03 11.76 -3.97
N LEU A 50 7.06 10.43 -4.10
CA LEU A 50 6.91 9.54 -2.96
C LEU A 50 8.21 9.41 -2.15
N ALA A 51 8.05 9.24 -0.85
CA ALA A 51 9.14 8.86 0.05
C ALA A 51 9.50 7.37 -0.10
N TYR A 52 10.79 7.06 -0.03
CA TYR A 52 11.36 5.71 0.04
C TYR A 52 11.42 5.20 1.50
N SER A 53 10.31 5.29 2.22
CA SER A 53 10.16 4.66 3.54
C SER A 53 9.90 3.15 3.40
N PRO A 54 10.18 2.34 4.43
CA PRO A 54 9.87 0.90 4.42
C PRO A 54 8.40 0.64 4.06
N ASP A 55 7.46 1.38 4.65
CA ASP A 55 6.03 1.24 4.37
C ASP A 55 5.67 1.47 2.88
N THR A 56 6.41 2.36 2.18
CA THR A 56 6.19 2.62 0.75
C THR A 56 6.80 1.53 -0.11
N LEU A 57 8.03 1.10 0.21
CA LEU A 57 8.73 0.06 -0.54
C LEU A 57 8.03 -1.30 -0.43
N GLU A 58 7.41 -1.58 0.71
CA GLU A 58 6.63 -2.81 0.94
C GLU A 58 5.31 -2.85 0.16
N LEU A 59 4.88 -1.75 -0.49
CA LEU A 59 3.68 -1.75 -1.34
C LEU A 59 3.88 -2.55 -2.63
N GLU A 60 5.09 -2.57 -3.18
CA GLU A 60 5.39 -3.27 -4.43
C GLU A 60 5.14 -4.80 -4.29
N PRO A 61 5.65 -5.50 -3.27
CA PRO A 61 5.29 -6.91 -3.03
C PRO A 61 3.78 -7.18 -2.87
N ILE A 62 2.99 -6.24 -2.33
CA ILE A 62 1.53 -6.37 -2.25
C ILE A 62 0.93 -6.41 -3.66
N ASP A 63 1.39 -5.49 -4.51
CA ASP A 63 0.89 -5.35 -5.87
C ASP A 63 1.27 -6.57 -6.72
N LEU A 64 2.49 -7.09 -6.57
CA LEU A 64 2.93 -8.32 -7.24
C LEU A 64 2.12 -9.55 -6.83
N ARG A 65 1.78 -9.70 -5.54
CA ARG A 65 0.92 -10.80 -5.07
C ARG A 65 -0.50 -10.72 -5.63
N LEU A 66 -1.02 -9.52 -5.83
CA LEU A 66 -2.30 -9.34 -6.52
C LEU A 66 -2.19 -9.78 -7.98
N PHE A 67 -1.17 -9.34 -8.70
CA PHE A 67 -1.03 -9.67 -10.12
C PHE A 67 -0.78 -11.16 -10.36
N ASP A 68 0.06 -11.79 -9.54
CA ASP A 68 0.25 -13.24 -9.50
C ASP A 68 -1.11 -13.97 -9.36
N HIS A 69 -1.94 -13.57 -8.39
CA HIS A 69 -3.29 -14.14 -8.21
C HIS A 69 -4.19 -13.90 -9.43
N LEU A 70 -4.21 -12.68 -9.97
CA LEU A 70 -5.03 -12.32 -11.12
C LEU A 70 -4.61 -13.02 -12.42
N ASN A 71 -3.36 -13.48 -12.47
CA ASN A 71 -2.75 -14.10 -13.63
C ASN A 71 -2.48 -15.61 -13.42
N ASN A 72 -3.29 -16.27 -12.58
CA ASN A 72 -3.22 -17.71 -12.33
C ASN A 72 -1.85 -18.22 -11.85
N GLY A 73 -1.10 -17.40 -11.11
CA GLY A 73 0.18 -17.77 -10.52
C GLY A 73 1.40 -17.53 -11.42
N SER A 74 1.26 -16.76 -12.50
CA SER A 74 2.40 -16.36 -13.35
C SER A 74 2.79 -14.90 -13.11
N CYS A 75 4.09 -14.62 -13.16
CA CYS A 75 4.66 -13.29 -12.93
C CYS A 75 4.39 -12.25 -14.05
N THR A 76 3.75 -12.61 -15.16
CA THR A 76 3.45 -11.68 -16.28
C THR A 76 2.14 -12.00 -16.99
N PHE A 77 1.35 -10.98 -17.35
CA PHE A 77 0.12 -11.14 -18.14
C PHE A 77 0.39 -11.47 -19.63
N VAL A 78 1.65 -11.59 -20.03
CA VAL A 78 2.04 -12.06 -21.37
C VAL A 78 1.85 -13.57 -21.48
N ASP A 79 1.03 -13.99 -22.44
CA ASP A 79 0.84 -15.40 -22.77
C ASP A 79 1.86 -15.87 -23.81
N PHE A 80 3.02 -16.34 -23.33
CA PHE A 80 4.05 -16.98 -24.16
C PHE A 80 3.66 -18.36 -24.69
N SER A 81 2.41 -18.83 -24.49
CA SER A 81 1.89 -20.06 -25.09
C SER A 81 1.07 -19.82 -26.39
N ASP A 82 0.67 -18.58 -26.65
CA ASP A 82 -0.10 -18.17 -27.85
C ASP A 82 0.75 -17.92 -29.13
N ALA A 83 1.12 -19.00 -29.82
CA ALA A 83 1.91 -18.98 -31.07
C ALA A 83 1.30 -18.17 -32.23
N SER A 84 0.07 -17.69 -32.10
CA SER A 84 -0.56 -16.81 -33.08
C SER A 84 -0.15 -15.34 -32.93
N ILE A 85 0.47 -15.00 -31.80
CA ILE A 85 0.85 -13.62 -31.44
C ILE A 85 2.37 -13.47 -31.40
N TRP A 86 3.09 -14.54 -31.05
CA TRP A 86 4.56 -14.57 -31.04
C TRP A 86 5.12 -15.38 -32.20
N ASP A 87 6.15 -14.85 -32.85
CA ASP A 87 6.93 -15.61 -33.81
C ASP A 87 7.86 -16.58 -33.07
N THR A 88 7.58 -17.88 -33.21
CA THR A 88 8.42 -19.00 -32.73
C THR A 88 8.96 -19.83 -33.86
N SER A 89 9.14 -19.20 -35.02
CA SER A 89 9.86 -19.83 -36.13
C SER A 89 11.22 -20.41 -35.73
N ASP A 90 11.83 -19.96 -34.62
CA ASP A 90 13.08 -20.50 -34.06
C ASP A 90 12.92 -21.68 -33.08
N GLY A 91 11.70 -22.17 -32.81
CA GLY A 91 11.48 -23.29 -31.89
C GLY A 91 11.93 -23.05 -30.44
N GLY A 92 12.11 -21.77 -30.07
CA GLY A 92 12.74 -21.31 -28.83
C GLY A 92 11.79 -21.08 -27.66
N ALA A 93 12.37 -21.22 -26.46
CA ALA A 93 11.87 -21.11 -25.08
C ALA A 93 10.41 -20.66 -24.80
N GLN A 94 9.79 -21.29 -23.79
CA GLN A 94 8.50 -20.87 -23.20
C GLN A 94 8.55 -19.49 -22.50
N HIS A 95 9.73 -18.88 -22.39
CA HIS A 95 10.03 -17.69 -21.58
C HIS A 95 11.08 -16.81 -22.28
N PRO A 96 11.18 -15.51 -21.95
CA PRO A 96 12.22 -14.63 -22.50
C PRO A 96 13.63 -15.10 -22.10
N GLU A 97 14.62 -14.85 -22.95
CA GLU A 97 16.04 -15.05 -22.62
C GLU A 97 16.62 -13.82 -21.92
N ARG A 98 16.11 -12.62 -22.25
CA ARG A 98 16.55 -11.37 -21.62
C ARG A 98 15.41 -10.39 -21.37
N SER A 99 15.26 -9.97 -20.11
CA SER A 99 14.17 -9.10 -19.67
C SER A 99 14.69 -7.83 -18.99
N LEU A 100 14.05 -6.70 -19.28
CA LEU A 100 14.26 -5.42 -18.58
C LEU A 100 13.03 -5.10 -17.72
N ASP A 101 13.25 -4.72 -16.47
CA ASP A 101 12.25 -4.10 -15.61
C ASP A 101 12.57 -2.61 -15.46
N LEU A 102 11.70 -1.75 -15.99
CA LEU A 102 11.91 -0.30 -16.03
C LEU A 102 11.16 0.40 -14.90
N GLY A 103 11.90 1.07 -14.02
CA GLY A 103 11.39 1.54 -12.73
C GLY A 103 11.25 0.38 -11.74
N CYS A 104 12.28 -0.48 -11.67
CA CYS A 104 12.19 -1.77 -10.99
C CYS A 104 12.00 -1.70 -9.46
N GLY A 105 12.08 -0.51 -8.84
CA GLY A 105 11.85 -0.35 -7.42
C GLY A 105 12.80 -1.20 -6.58
N THR A 106 12.25 -2.03 -5.69
CA THR A 106 13.04 -2.96 -4.86
C THR A 106 13.60 -4.15 -5.65
N GLY A 107 13.16 -4.35 -6.89
CA GLY A 107 13.51 -5.48 -7.74
C GLY A 107 12.71 -6.74 -7.40
N SER A 108 11.57 -6.61 -6.71
CA SER A 108 10.80 -7.76 -6.23
C SER A 108 10.24 -8.57 -7.40
N TRP A 109 9.77 -7.91 -8.47
CA TRP A 109 9.29 -8.60 -9.67
C TRP A 109 10.39 -9.44 -10.33
N ILE A 110 11.59 -8.86 -10.52
CA ILE A 110 12.73 -9.56 -11.10
C ILE A 110 13.09 -10.81 -10.30
N ILE A 111 13.08 -10.74 -8.96
CA ILE A 111 13.42 -11.89 -8.12
C ILE A 111 12.39 -13.01 -8.26
N ASP A 112 11.10 -12.69 -8.36
CA ASP A 112 10.05 -13.69 -8.54
C ASP A 112 10.04 -14.26 -9.96
N ALA A 113 10.19 -13.41 -10.99
CA ALA A 113 10.33 -13.83 -12.38
C ALA A 113 11.57 -14.70 -12.60
N ALA A 114 12.70 -14.40 -11.95
CA ALA A 114 13.90 -15.21 -12.07
C ALA A 114 13.78 -16.60 -11.44
N LYS A 115 12.84 -16.83 -10.51
CA LYS A 115 12.51 -18.17 -10.01
C LYS A 115 11.68 -18.96 -11.03
N GLU A 116 10.83 -18.27 -11.80
CA GLU A 116 9.97 -18.87 -12.83
C GLU A 116 10.76 -19.14 -14.12
N TRP A 117 11.68 -18.24 -14.49
CA TRP A 117 12.45 -18.29 -15.74
C TRP A 117 13.93 -18.54 -15.45
N PRO A 118 14.36 -19.81 -15.34
CA PRO A 118 15.73 -20.15 -14.91
C PRO A 118 16.81 -19.75 -15.92
N GLU A 119 16.47 -19.63 -17.20
CA GLU A 119 17.42 -19.30 -18.27
C GLU A 119 17.41 -17.81 -18.66
N CYS A 120 16.52 -17.00 -18.06
CA CYS A 120 16.41 -15.58 -18.39
C CYS A 120 17.47 -14.75 -17.64
N GLU A 121 18.13 -13.84 -18.33
CA GLU A 121 18.90 -12.75 -17.73
C GLU A 121 18.00 -11.53 -17.47
N PHE A 122 18.18 -10.89 -16.32
CA PHE A 122 17.36 -9.76 -15.91
C PHE A 122 18.19 -8.50 -15.69
N VAL A 123 17.69 -7.39 -16.21
CA VAL A 123 18.19 -6.06 -15.93
C VAL A 123 17.10 -5.26 -15.23
N GLY A 124 17.38 -4.76 -14.02
CA GLY A 124 16.51 -3.80 -13.35
C GLY A 124 17.07 -2.40 -13.50
N PHE A 125 16.29 -1.49 -14.08
CA PHE A 125 16.66 -0.08 -14.24
C PHE A 125 15.82 0.79 -13.31
N ASP A 126 16.45 1.58 -12.45
CA ASP A 126 15.75 2.52 -11.57
C ASP A 126 16.49 3.85 -11.43
N LEU A 127 15.81 4.88 -10.94
CA LEU A 127 16.40 6.18 -10.65
C LEU A 127 17.43 6.09 -9.52
N VAL A 128 17.17 5.27 -8.50
CA VAL A 128 17.95 5.20 -7.26
C VAL A 128 18.24 3.77 -6.82
N ASP A 129 19.30 3.62 -6.02
CA ASP A 129 19.73 2.35 -5.44
C ASP A 129 18.87 1.99 -4.21
N VAL A 130 17.71 1.36 -4.45
CA VAL A 130 16.79 0.82 -3.41
C VAL A 130 16.57 -0.70 -3.53
N GLN A 131 17.23 -1.33 -4.49
CA GLN A 131 17.06 -2.75 -4.78
C GLN A 131 17.63 -3.62 -3.66
N ILE A 132 17.13 -4.84 -3.55
CA ILE A 132 17.67 -5.83 -2.62
C ILE A 132 19.15 -6.09 -2.98
N PRO A 133 20.09 -5.96 -2.02
CA PRO A 133 21.48 -6.31 -2.27
C PRO A 133 21.60 -7.80 -2.64
N LEU A 134 22.04 -8.09 -3.86
CA LEU A 134 22.10 -9.46 -4.39
C LEU A 134 22.94 -10.41 -3.52
N GLN A 135 23.92 -9.87 -2.78
CA GLN A 135 24.75 -10.65 -1.86
C GLN A 135 24.00 -11.16 -0.61
N LEU A 136 22.80 -10.65 -0.36
CA LEU A 136 21.94 -11.09 0.75
C LEU A 136 20.99 -12.23 0.34
N LEU A 137 20.91 -12.55 -0.95
CA LEU A 137 20.22 -13.75 -1.40
C LEU A 137 20.99 -14.96 -0.86
N SER A 138 20.28 -15.90 -0.21
CA SER A 138 20.93 -17.06 0.43
C SER A 138 21.67 -17.91 -0.62
N SER A 139 22.54 -18.81 -0.16
CA SER A 139 23.23 -19.76 -1.05
C SER A 139 22.27 -20.63 -1.89
N GLU A 140 21.00 -20.74 -1.47
CA GLU A 140 19.95 -21.43 -2.23
C GLU A 140 19.49 -20.64 -3.47
N TYR A 141 19.81 -19.34 -3.55
CA TYR A 141 19.43 -18.43 -4.62
C TYR A 141 20.65 -17.79 -5.33
N GLU A 142 21.85 -18.35 -5.17
CA GLU A 142 23.07 -17.82 -5.80
C GLU A 142 22.95 -17.79 -7.33
N SER A 143 22.36 -18.82 -7.94
CA SER A 143 22.08 -18.88 -9.38
C SER A 143 21.04 -17.86 -9.86
N ILE A 144 20.23 -17.30 -8.96
CA ILE A 144 19.33 -16.19 -9.28
C ILE A 144 20.12 -14.88 -9.28
N ALA A 145 20.94 -14.67 -8.25
CA ALA A 145 21.74 -13.46 -8.10
C ALA A 145 22.69 -13.24 -9.31
N GLU A 146 23.26 -14.30 -9.85
CA GLU A 146 24.18 -14.25 -11.00
C GLU A 146 23.54 -13.75 -12.30
N ARG A 147 22.22 -13.86 -12.43
CA ARG A 147 21.46 -13.45 -13.63
C ARG A 147 20.83 -12.07 -13.53
N ILE A 148 21.02 -11.36 -12.42
CA ILE A 148 20.40 -10.06 -12.18
C ILE A 148 21.44 -8.94 -12.21
N THR A 149 21.18 -7.91 -13.01
CA THR A 149 21.99 -6.69 -13.05
C THR A 149 21.16 -5.47 -12.68
N TRP A 150 21.56 -4.73 -11.65
CA TRP A 150 20.98 -3.44 -11.29
C TRP A 150 21.69 -2.30 -12.03
N VAL A 151 20.91 -1.46 -12.71
CA VAL A 151 21.38 -0.28 -13.45
C VAL A 151 20.63 0.95 -12.93
N HIS A 152 21.36 2.04 -12.68
CA HIS A 152 20.77 3.27 -12.16
C HIS A 152 20.91 4.42 -13.15
N GLY A 153 19.80 5.12 -13.42
CA GLY A 153 19.78 6.25 -14.32
C GLY A 153 18.42 6.92 -14.41
N ASN A 154 18.34 8.05 -15.12
CA ASN A 154 17.11 8.80 -15.28
C ASN A 154 16.65 8.74 -16.74
N PHE A 155 15.63 7.91 -17.02
CA PHE A 155 15.05 7.74 -18.35
C PHE A 155 14.24 8.96 -18.84
N LEU A 156 13.96 9.97 -17.99
CA LEU A 156 13.30 11.22 -18.39
C LEU A 156 14.27 12.26 -18.94
N THR A 157 15.54 12.17 -18.56
CA THR A 157 16.60 13.12 -18.96
C THR A 157 17.66 12.50 -19.86
N ASN A 158 17.78 11.18 -19.89
CA ASN A 158 18.79 10.45 -20.64
C ASN A 158 18.15 9.30 -21.41
N LYS A 159 18.77 8.91 -22.53
CA LYS A 159 18.49 7.64 -23.19
C LYS A 159 18.83 6.48 -22.27
N LEU A 160 18.14 5.36 -22.44
CA LEU A 160 18.47 4.12 -21.74
C LEU A 160 19.87 3.66 -22.20
N PRO A 161 20.74 3.21 -21.27
CA PRO A 161 22.12 2.82 -21.56
C PRO A 161 22.20 1.41 -22.14
N PHE A 162 21.29 1.11 -23.07
CA PHE A 162 21.09 -0.19 -23.70
C PHE A 162 21.15 -0.02 -25.22
N GLU A 163 21.70 -1.00 -25.90
CA GLU A 163 21.76 -1.08 -27.35
C GLU A 163 20.35 -1.23 -27.93
N GLU A 164 20.23 -1.06 -29.25
CA GLU A 164 18.99 -1.36 -29.96
C GLU A 164 18.75 -2.88 -29.98
N ASP A 165 17.49 -3.30 -29.93
CA ASP A 165 17.07 -4.70 -30.04
C ASP A 165 17.66 -5.65 -28.98
N GLU A 166 17.82 -5.16 -27.75
CA GLU A 166 18.54 -5.83 -26.68
C GLU A 166 17.69 -6.78 -25.82
N PHE A 167 16.38 -6.50 -25.69
CA PHE A 167 15.48 -7.21 -24.76
C PHE A 167 14.33 -7.92 -25.46
N ASP A 168 13.96 -9.08 -24.94
CA ASP A 168 12.82 -9.87 -25.41
C ASP A 168 11.53 -9.45 -24.73
N LEU A 169 11.63 -9.08 -23.45
CA LEU A 169 10.54 -8.59 -22.62
C LEU A 169 10.96 -7.29 -21.91
N ILE A 170 10.09 -6.30 -21.94
CA ILE A 170 10.21 -5.11 -21.09
C ILE A 170 8.96 -5.03 -20.20
N HIS A 171 9.17 -5.20 -18.90
CA HIS A 171 8.17 -5.01 -17.87
C HIS A 171 8.23 -3.58 -17.33
N VAL A 172 7.07 -2.95 -17.19
CA VAL A 172 6.92 -1.60 -16.66
C VAL A 172 5.72 -1.57 -15.73
N HIS A 173 5.95 -1.19 -14.47
CA HIS A 173 4.87 -1.11 -13.48
C HIS A 173 4.98 0.16 -12.62
N GLY A 174 3.90 0.93 -12.58
CA GLY A 174 3.70 2.02 -11.62
C GLY A 174 4.59 3.25 -11.81
N ILE A 175 5.25 3.40 -12.96
CA ILE A 175 6.12 4.55 -13.22
C ILE A 175 5.32 5.82 -13.51
N ALA A 176 4.01 5.73 -13.79
CA ALA A 176 3.16 6.90 -14.00
C ALA A 176 3.14 7.89 -12.83
N LEU A 177 3.48 7.43 -11.62
CA LEU A 177 3.64 8.29 -10.44
C LEU A 177 4.81 9.29 -10.57
N GLY A 178 5.72 9.09 -11.52
CA GLY A 178 6.90 9.93 -11.75
C GLY A 178 7.11 10.37 -13.20
N VAL A 179 6.21 10.06 -14.13
CA VAL A 179 6.34 10.40 -15.56
C VAL A 179 5.37 11.52 -15.94
N PRO A 180 5.87 12.72 -16.33
CA PRO A 180 5.03 13.77 -16.87
C PRO A 180 4.32 13.33 -18.16
N GLU A 181 3.10 13.80 -18.38
CA GLU A 181 2.26 13.40 -19.52
C GLU A 181 2.98 13.58 -20.87
N SER A 182 3.71 14.68 -21.03
CA SER A 182 4.44 15.02 -22.25
C SER A 182 5.65 14.13 -22.53
N LYS A 183 6.10 13.31 -21.56
CA LYS A 183 7.30 12.47 -21.66
C LYS A 183 7.01 11.04 -22.13
N TRP A 184 5.75 10.59 -22.07
CA TRP A 184 5.38 9.23 -22.44
C TRP A 184 5.75 8.85 -23.87
N GLY A 185 5.58 9.76 -24.85
CA GLY A 185 5.96 9.49 -26.24
C GLY A 185 7.44 9.12 -26.38
N ASN A 186 8.33 9.97 -25.86
CA ASN A 186 9.77 9.74 -25.91
C ASN A 186 10.17 8.47 -25.14
N LEU A 187 9.50 8.20 -24.01
CA LEU A 187 9.77 7.02 -23.20
C LEU A 187 9.39 5.73 -23.94
N LEU A 188 8.19 5.68 -24.54
CA LEU A 188 7.73 4.52 -25.30
C LEU A 188 8.53 4.33 -26.60
N GLU A 189 9.01 5.41 -27.22
CA GLU A 189 9.95 5.35 -28.34
C GLU A 189 11.27 4.70 -27.93
N GLU A 190 11.82 5.10 -26.78
CA GLU A 190 13.07 4.54 -26.27
C GLU A 190 12.91 3.08 -25.81
N ILE A 191 11.77 2.73 -25.21
CA ILE A 191 11.42 1.34 -24.90
C ILE A 191 11.32 0.51 -26.19
N ASN A 192 10.66 1.04 -27.23
CA ASN A 192 10.58 0.37 -28.52
C ASN A 192 11.98 0.18 -29.14
N ARG A 193 12.89 1.15 -29.02
CA ARG A 193 14.27 1.02 -29.52
C ARG A 193 15.00 -0.16 -28.88
N VAL A 194 14.96 -0.29 -27.56
CA VAL A 194 15.73 -1.33 -26.84
C VAL A 194 15.06 -2.71 -26.85
N LEU A 195 13.79 -2.78 -27.22
CA LEU A 195 13.08 -4.04 -27.43
C LEU A 195 13.46 -4.64 -28.79
N ARG A 196 13.72 -5.94 -28.89
CA ARG A 196 14.00 -6.60 -30.18
C ARG A 196 12.76 -6.67 -31.08
N PRO A 197 12.89 -6.84 -32.41
CA PRO A 197 11.75 -7.15 -33.26
C PRO A 197 11.09 -8.46 -32.80
N GLY A 198 9.76 -8.45 -32.65
CA GLY A 198 9.01 -9.54 -32.04
C GLY A 198 9.05 -9.57 -30.50
N GLY A 199 9.83 -8.70 -29.86
CA GLY A 199 9.84 -8.54 -28.40
C GLY A 199 8.56 -7.90 -27.86
N VAL A 200 8.28 -8.12 -26.59
CA VAL A 200 7.03 -7.74 -25.92
C VAL A 200 7.27 -6.68 -24.84
N ILE A 201 6.34 -5.74 -24.72
CA ILE A 201 6.23 -4.83 -23.58
C ILE A 201 4.96 -5.17 -22.79
N GLU A 202 5.11 -5.24 -21.48
CA GLU A 202 4.02 -5.28 -20.50
C GLU A 202 4.04 -4.00 -19.68
N LEU A 203 2.92 -3.26 -19.67
CA LEU A 203 2.75 -2.01 -18.96
C LEU A 203 1.52 -2.09 -18.04
N VAL A 204 1.76 -2.03 -16.73
CA VAL A 204 0.72 -2.03 -15.70
C VAL A 204 0.73 -0.68 -14.99
N GLU A 205 -0.37 0.08 -15.11
CA GLU A 205 -0.43 1.44 -14.58
C GLU A 205 -1.74 1.72 -13.84
N GLU A 206 -1.65 2.62 -12.87
CA GLU A 206 -2.74 2.93 -11.93
C GLU A 206 -3.15 4.39 -11.95
N ASP A 207 -4.44 4.65 -11.74
CA ASP A 207 -4.88 6.03 -11.53
C ASP A 207 -4.46 6.55 -10.16
N ILE A 208 -4.16 7.85 -10.12
CA ILE A 208 -3.73 8.54 -8.91
C ILE A 208 -4.97 9.02 -8.16
N ILE A 209 -5.38 8.22 -7.17
CA ILE A 209 -6.64 8.39 -6.45
C ILE A 209 -6.37 8.73 -4.98
N PHE A 210 -7.02 9.79 -4.49
CA PHE A 210 -7.12 10.05 -3.06
C PHE A 210 -8.34 9.29 -2.50
N PRO A 211 -8.17 8.27 -1.63
CA PRO A 211 -9.31 7.56 -1.07
C PRO A 211 -10.09 8.48 -0.12
N ARG A 212 -11.37 8.70 -0.40
CA ARG A 212 -12.24 9.60 0.37
C ARG A 212 -13.07 8.83 1.38
N LEU A 213 -13.09 9.30 2.63
CA LEU A 213 -14.01 8.81 3.64
C LEU A 213 -15.26 9.69 3.71
N PRO A 214 -16.46 9.10 3.67
CA PRO A 214 -17.69 9.88 3.69
C PRO A 214 -17.99 10.42 5.08
N LYS A 215 -18.75 11.54 5.13
CA LYS A 215 -19.06 12.21 6.40
C LYS A 215 -19.82 11.32 7.39
N TRP A 216 -20.72 10.46 6.91
CA TRP A 216 -21.43 9.53 7.80
C TRP A 216 -20.47 8.57 8.53
N PHE A 217 -19.31 8.27 7.94
CA PHE A 217 -18.29 7.42 8.59
C PHE A 217 -17.49 8.21 9.62
N THR A 218 -17.10 9.43 9.26
CA THR A 218 -16.14 10.20 10.02
C THR A 218 -16.77 11.09 11.10
N SER A 219 -18.04 11.49 10.96
CA SER A 219 -18.77 12.25 12.00
C SER A 219 -18.87 11.48 13.33
N PRO A 220 -19.20 10.17 13.35
CA PRO A 220 -19.17 9.36 14.58
C PRO A 220 -17.80 9.28 15.24
N LEU A 221 -16.69 9.25 14.47
CA LEU A 221 -15.33 9.25 15.02
C LEU A 221 -15.02 10.50 15.86
N ARG A 222 -15.76 11.58 15.60
CA ARG A 222 -15.56 12.90 16.23
C ARG A 222 -16.60 13.22 17.27
N ALA A 223 -17.68 12.43 17.33
CA ALA A 223 -18.67 12.54 18.37
C ALA A 223 -18.03 12.11 19.71
N ARG A 224 -17.71 13.09 20.56
CA ARG A 224 -17.24 12.78 21.92
C ARG A 224 -18.29 11.90 22.62
N PRO A 225 -17.90 10.77 23.24
CA PRO A 225 -18.82 10.03 24.07
C PRO A 225 -19.34 10.97 25.14
N ARG A 226 -20.66 11.23 25.15
CA ARG A 226 -21.28 11.97 26.25
C ARG A 226 -20.96 11.17 27.51
N ARG A 227 -20.18 11.72 28.44
CA ARG A 227 -20.29 11.29 29.84
C ARG A 227 -21.77 11.41 30.14
N SER A 228 -22.42 10.31 30.47
CA SER A 228 -23.78 10.32 30.99
C SER A 228 -23.73 11.20 32.24
N THR A 229 -24.05 12.48 32.07
CA THR A 229 -24.36 13.33 33.18
C THR A 229 -25.75 12.88 33.56
N SER A 230 -25.81 11.92 34.49
CA SER A 230 -27.00 11.61 35.27
C SER A 230 -27.33 12.82 36.14
N VAL A 231 -27.66 13.94 35.51
CA VAL A 231 -28.28 15.08 36.16
C VAL A 231 -29.71 15.03 35.66
N HIS A 232 -30.53 14.32 36.43
CA HIS A 232 -31.97 14.36 36.32
C HIS A 232 -32.38 15.80 36.65
N LEU A 233 -32.55 16.65 35.63
CA LEU A 233 -33.21 17.94 35.81
C LEU A 233 -34.72 17.68 35.89
N PRO A 234 -35.42 18.20 36.91
CA PRO A 234 -36.87 18.10 36.99
C PRO A 234 -37.49 19.19 36.11
N SER A 235 -37.50 18.98 34.79
CA SER A 235 -38.46 19.58 33.86
C SER A 235 -38.18 19.06 32.45
N GLY A 236 -39.20 18.47 31.82
CA GLY A 236 -39.16 17.77 30.54
C GLY A 236 -38.95 18.66 29.31
N THR A 237 -37.89 19.46 29.28
CA THR A 237 -37.41 20.09 28.04
C THR A 237 -36.29 19.24 27.45
N GLN A 238 -36.64 18.42 26.45
CA GLN A 238 -35.64 17.86 25.53
C GLN A 238 -34.94 19.04 24.83
N ARG A 239 -33.69 19.33 25.19
CA ARG A 239 -32.86 20.19 24.35
C ARG A 239 -32.56 19.43 23.07
N GLY A 240 -33.06 19.94 21.96
CA GLY A 240 -32.77 19.47 20.61
C GLY A 240 -31.28 19.25 20.41
N LEU A 241 -30.98 18.14 19.75
CA LEU A 241 -29.67 17.71 19.32
C LEU A 241 -29.10 18.73 18.33
N PHE A 242 -28.17 19.58 18.78
CA PHE A 242 -27.23 20.24 17.89
C PHE A 242 -25.83 20.07 18.47
N PRO A 243 -24.85 19.57 17.68
CA PRO A 243 -23.45 19.65 18.07
C PRO A 243 -23.04 21.12 18.22
N PRO A 244 -21.99 21.43 19.00
CA PRO A 244 -21.40 22.76 18.96
C PRO A 244 -21.03 23.07 17.50
N SER A 245 -21.39 24.28 17.08
CA SER A 245 -21.05 24.82 15.77
C SER A 245 -19.53 24.95 15.64
N ASP A 246 -18.85 23.88 15.26
CA ASP A 246 -17.73 24.04 14.36
C ASP A 246 -18.33 24.62 13.08
N THR A 247 -17.78 25.74 12.64
CA THR A 247 -17.99 26.30 11.31
C THR A 247 -17.64 25.23 10.27
N GLN A 248 -18.58 24.31 10.01
CA GLN A 248 -18.42 23.28 9.00
C GLN A 248 -18.50 23.98 7.66
N ALA A 249 -17.34 24.35 7.12
CA ALA A 249 -17.22 24.59 5.70
C ALA A 249 -17.88 23.41 4.96
N ASN A 250 -18.77 23.73 4.02
CA ASN A 250 -19.58 22.78 3.25
C ASN A 250 -18.73 21.96 2.27
N HIS A 251 -17.73 21.25 2.77
CA HIS A 251 -16.89 20.35 1.97
C HIS A 251 -17.60 19.04 1.70
N THR A 252 -17.22 18.38 0.62
CA THR A 252 -17.69 17.02 0.29
C THR A 252 -17.27 16.00 1.35
N HIS A 253 -16.13 16.20 2.03
CA HIS A 253 -15.60 15.34 3.09
C HIS A 253 -14.56 16.09 3.95
N ASP A 254 -14.16 15.53 5.09
CA ASP A 254 -13.31 16.24 6.08
C ASP A 254 -11.84 16.37 5.71
N HIS A 255 -11.37 15.57 4.75
CA HIS A 255 -9.96 15.55 4.32
C HIS A 255 -9.76 16.34 3.03
N ALA A 256 -10.68 17.24 2.68
CA ALA A 256 -10.71 17.94 1.39
C ALA A 256 -9.46 18.79 1.12
N LEU A 257 -8.89 19.44 2.12
CA LEU A 257 -7.61 20.15 1.96
C LEU A 257 -6.47 19.19 1.61
N LEU A 258 -6.38 18.06 2.32
CA LEU A 258 -5.33 17.06 2.08
C LEU A 258 -5.48 16.44 0.68
N GLU A 259 -6.70 16.18 0.24
CA GLU A 259 -6.96 15.76 -1.14
C GLU A 259 -6.49 16.81 -2.15
N SER A 260 -6.81 18.09 -1.91
CA SER A 260 -6.42 19.18 -2.81
C SER A 260 -4.90 19.34 -2.89
N LEU A 261 -4.19 19.17 -1.78
CA LEU A 261 -2.72 19.16 -1.75
C LEU A 261 -2.17 17.93 -2.48
N PHE A 262 -2.72 16.74 -2.22
CA PHE A 262 -2.30 15.50 -2.87
C PHE A 262 -2.42 15.57 -4.39
N ARG A 263 -3.54 16.11 -4.92
CA ARG A 263 -3.71 16.29 -6.38
C ARG A 263 -2.69 17.26 -6.95
N ALA A 264 -2.48 18.39 -6.29
CA ALA A 264 -1.55 19.41 -6.75
C ALA A 264 -0.09 18.97 -6.72
N VAL A 265 0.29 18.00 -5.87
CA VAL A 265 1.60 17.36 -5.95
C VAL A 265 1.85 16.85 -7.38
N PHE A 266 0.92 16.11 -7.97
CA PHE A 266 1.10 15.55 -9.31
C PHE A 266 0.82 16.57 -10.42
N GLU A 267 -0.20 17.41 -10.26
CA GLU A 267 -0.55 18.43 -11.27
C GLU A 267 0.58 19.46 -11.48
N SER A 268 1.21 19.93 -10.39
CA SER A 268 2.37 20.84 -10.45
C SER A 268 3.60 20.23 -11.14
N ARG A 269 3.60 18.90 -11.31
CA ARG A 269 4.64 18.12 -11.99
C ARG A 269 4.24 17.67 -13.39
N PHE A 270 3.08 18.13 -13.88
CA PHE A 270 2.51 17.72 -15.16
C PHE A 270 2.27 16.21 -15.26
N ILE A 271 2.03 15.54 -14.13
CA ILE A 271 1.71 14.11 -14.08
C ILE A 271 0.19 13.95 -14.17
N ASN A 272 -0.26 13.14 -15.13
CA ASN A 272 -1.68 12.88 -15.33
C ASN A 272 -2.23 11.99 -14.20
N LEU A 273 -3.37 12.37 -13.61
CA LEU A 273 -3.99 11.59 -12.53
C LEU A 273 -4.73 10.33 -13.02
N LYS A 274 -4.92 10.18 -14.33
CA LYS A 274 -5.65 9.09 -14.99
C LYS A 274 -4.85 8.42 -16.11
N PRO A 275 -3.64 7.88 -15.85
CA PRO A 275 -2.85 7.15 -16.83
C PRO A 275 -3.63 6.00 -17.50
N THR A 276 -4.56 5.34 -16.78
CA THR A 276 -5.36 4.24 -17.36
C THR A 276 -6.26 4.67 -18.53
N ALA A 277 -6.54 5.97 -18.67
CA ALA A 277 -7.32 6.55 -19.75
C ALA A 277 -6.45 7.03 -20.92
N ILE A 278 -5.27 7.58 -20.65
CA ILE A 278 -4.43 8.22 -21.68
C ILE A 278 -3.43 7.26 -22.33
N LEU A 279 -2.83 6.35 -21.56
CA LEU A 279 -1.75 5.47 -22.03
C LEU A 279 -2.15 4.54 -23.18
N PRO A 280 -3.38 4.00 -23.29
CA PRO A 280 -3.78 3.20 -24.44
C PRO A 280 -3.51 3.88 -25.80
N SER A 281 -3.69 5.21 -25.88
CA SER A 281 -3.50 5.97 -27.12
C SER A 281 -2.01 6.16 -27.46
N TYR A 282 -1.19 6.48 -26.45
CA TYR A 282 0.27 6.54 -26.65
C TYR A 282 0.82 5.17 -27.02
N PHE A 283 0.43 4.13 -26.29
CA PHE A 283 0.92 2.78 -26.43
C PHE A 283 0.69 2.19 -27.84
N THR A 284 -0.51 2.38 -28.39
CA THR A 284 -0.87 1.89 -29.74
C THR A 284 -0.15 2.62 -30.89
N THR A 285 0.51 3.74 -30.61
CA THR A 285 1.34 4.45 -31.59
C THR A 285 2.67 3.72 -31.82
N TYR A 286 3.23 3.09 -30.79
CA TYR A 286 4.56 2.46 -30.83
C TYR A 286 4.53 0.93 -30.95
N PHE A 287 3.45 0.27 -30.50
CA PHE A 287 3.37 -1.19 -30.45
C PHE A 287 2.21 -1.75 -31.28
N ARG A 288 2.35 -2.99 -31.75
CA ARG A 288 1.33 -3.77 -32.48
C ARG A 288 0.84 -4.94 -31.65
N HIS A 289 -0.17 -5.65 -32.15
CA HIS A 289 -0.83 -6.77 -31.47
C HIS A 289 -1.25 -6.42 -30.03
N VAL A 290 -1.70 -5.17 -29.84
CA VAL A 290 -1.94 -4.61 -28.51
C VAL A 290 -3.15 -5.28 -27.85
N LYS A 291 -2.92 -5.93 -26.71
CA LYS A 291 -3.96 -6.40 -25.79
C LYS A 291 -4.17 -5.34 -24.70
N GLN A 292 -5.40 -4.85 -24.58
CA GLN A 292 -5.78 -3.87 -23.57
C GLN A 292 -6.81 -4.51 -22.63
N SER A 293 -6.48 -4.64 -21.35
CA SER A 293 -7.48 -5.08 -20.39
C SER A 293 -8.49 -3.96 -20.09
N PRO A 294 -9.74 -4.29 -19.70
CA PRO A 294 -10.65 -3.32 -19.09
C PRO A 294 -10.01 -2.67 -17.86
N VAL A 295 -10.39 -1.43 -17.53
CA VAL A 295 -9.96 -0.82 -16.26
C VAL A 295 -10.58 -1.60 -15.12
N VAL A 296 -9.75 -2.13 -14.23
CA VAL A 296 -10.17 -2.78 -12.99
C VAL A 296 -10.26 -1.71 -11.91
N SER A 297 -11.44 -1.56 -11.32
CA SER A 297 -11.75 -0.51 -10.35
C SER A 297 -12.16 -1.11 -9.02
N PHE A 298 -11.45 -0.79 -7.94
CA PHE A 298 -11.76 -1.20 -6.57
C PHE A 298 -12.42 -0.05 -5.81
N TYR A 299 -13.61 -0.32 -5.30
CA TYR A 299 -14.35 0.64 -4.49
C TYR A 299 -13.96 0.54 -3.02
N MET A 300 -14.29 1.60 -2.28
CA MET A 300 -14.17 1.66 -0.85
C MET A 300 -14.83 0.41 -0.23
N PRO A 301 -14.13 -0.35 0.63
CA PRO A 301 -14.69 -1.55 1.25
C PRO A 301 -15.97 -1.19 2.01
N PRO A 302 -17.02 -2.05 1.98
CA PRO A 302 -18.24 -1.80 2.77
C PRO A 302 -17.94 -1.77 4.27
N LEU A 303 -18.86 -1.27 5.11
CA LEU A 303 -18.73 -1.50 6.56
C LEU A 303 -18.89 -3.00 6.85
N PRO A 304 -17.91 -3.68 7.48
CA PRO A 304 -17.95 -5.14 7.70
C PRO A 304 -18.96 -5.48 8.80
N PRO A 305 -19.41 -6.73 9.04
CA PRO A 305 -20.17 -7.11 10.23
C PRO A 305 -19.30 -7.09 11.52
N LEU A 306 -19.91 -7.09 12.72
CA LEU A 306 -19.14 -7.24 13.98
C LEU A 306 -18.43 -8.61 13.97
N GLN A 307 -17.14 -8.64 14.30
CA GLN A 307 -16.45 -9.91 14.51
C GLN A 307 -16.95 -10.58 15.79
N PRO A 308 -17.10 -11.91 15.82
CA PRO A 308 -17.40 -12.61 17.05
C PRO A 308 -16.26 -12.42 18.06
N LEU A 309 -16.62 -12.24 19.33
CA LEU A 309 -15.65 -12.11 20.42
C LEU A 309 -14.69 -13.31 20.40
N PRO A 310 -13.37 -13.10 20.63
CA PRO A 310 -12.48 -14.20 20.97
C PRO A 310 -13.07 -14.96 22.17
N PRO A 311 -12.99 -16.29 22.22
CA PRO A 311 -13.52 -17.05 23.34
C PRO A 311 -12.89 -16.52 24.63
N GLN A 312 -13.73 -15.92 25.48
CA GLN A 312 -13.30 -15.45 26.79
C GLN A 312 -12.81 -16.67 27.57
N ILE A 313 -11.56 -16.67 28.00
CA ILE A 313 -11.08 -17.67 28.97
C ILE A 313 -11.83 -17.38 30.26
N ILE A 314 -12.86 -18.17 30.56
CA ILE A 314 -13.58 -18.11 31.82
C ILE A 314 -12.62 -18.61 32.90
N THR A 315 -12.00 -17.72 33.67
CA THR A 315 -11.41 -18.07 34.96
C THR A 315 -12.54 -18.24 35.96
N SER A 316 -13.13 -19.43 35.99
CA SER A 316 -14.06 -19.82 37.05
C SER A 316 -13.28 -19.98 38.36
N TYR A 317 -13.41 -19.01 39.27
CA TYR A 317 -12.98 -19.20 40.65
C TYR A 317 -14.07 -20.01 41.37
N VAL A 318 -13.79 -21.28 41.64
CA VAL A 318 -14.59 -22.08 42.57
C VAL A 318 -14.16 -21.67 43.98
N VAL A 319 -15.04 -21.00 44.72
CA VAL A 319 -14.84 -20.75 46.15
C VAL A 319 -15.56 -21.88 46.89
N ASP A 320 -14.78 -22.73 47.56
CA ASP A 320 -15.29 -23.84 48.38
C ASP A 320 -15.86 -23.28 49.71
N PRO A 321 -17.11 -23.56 50.11
CA PRO A 321 -17.76 -22.85 51.22
C PRO A 321 -17.21 -23.15 52.63
N ASN A 322 -16.23 -24.03 52.82
CA ASN A 322 -15.82 -24.52 54.15
C ASN A 322 -14.30 -24.55 54.39
N SER A 323 -13.57 -23.51 53.98
CA SER A 323 -12.12 -23.39 54.27
C SER A 323 -11.82 -22.15 55.14
N ASP A 324 -11.92 -22.32 56.46
CA ASP A 324 -11.35 -21.40 57.46
C ASP A 324 -9.83 -21.62 57.57
N THR A 325 -9.06 -21.16 56.58
CA THR A 325 -7.62 -20.89 56.74
C THR A 325 -7.18 -19.82 55.73
N LEU A 326 -6.54 -18.77 56.24
CA LEU A 326 -6.04 -17.64 55.47
C LEU A 326 -4.71 -18.03 54.80
N ASP A 327 -4.74 -18.53 53.57
CA ASP A 327 -3.52 -18.83 52.83
C ASP A 327 -3.51 -18.32 51.38
N SER A 328 -2.31 -17.94 50.96
CA SER A 328 -1.97 -17.09 49.82
C SER A 328 -2.41 -17.65 48.46
N ARG A 329 -2.93 -16.73 47.63
CA ARG A 329 -3.36 -16.92 46.23
C ARG A 329 -2.31 -17.67 45.41
N THR A 330 -2.60 -18.89 44.99
CA THR A 330 -1.83 -19.60 43.96
C THR A 330 -2.58 -19.50 42.63
N SER A 331 -2.11 -18.62 41.74
CA SER A 331 -2.57 -18.56 40.34
C SER A 331 -1.78 -19.56 39.50
N THR A 332 -2.46 -20.48 38.82
CA THR A 332 -1.83 -21.40 37.86
C THR A 332 -1.52 -20.64 36.56
N ILE A 333 -0.24 -20.39 36.29
CA ILE A 333 0.26 -19.81 35.03
C ILE A 333 0.51 -20.94 34.02
N PHE A 334 -0.03 -20.83 32.80
CA PHE A 334 0.46 -21.57 31.63
C PHE A 334 1.69 -20.86 31.03
N PRO A 335 2.79 -21.54 30.67
CA PRO A 335 3.97 -20.89 30.12
C PRO A 335 3.98 -20.94 28.59
N ASN A 336 3.84 -19.80 27.93
CA ASN A 336 4.63 -19.39 26.75
C ASN A 336 4.00 -18.18 26.05
N MET A 337 4.42 -16.97 26.43
CA MET A 337 4.76 -15.90 25.49
C MET A 337 5.83 -15.06 26.19
N ALA A 338 7.05 -15.07 25.64
CA ALA A 338 8.09 -14.18 26.08
C ALA A 338 7.62 -12.74 25.84
N ARG A 339 7.42 -11.97 26.92
CA ARG A 339 7.22 -10.53 26.83
C ARG A 339 8.52 -9.87 26.34
N SER A 340 8.46 -9.20 25.20
CA SER A 340 9.39 -8.12 24.88
C SER A 340 8.93 -6.83 25.57
N PRO A 341 9.83 -5.92 26.00
CA PRO A 341 9.47 -4.79 26.85
C PRO A 341 8.64 -3.75 26.09
N SER A 342 7.57 -3.28 26.74
CA SER A 342 6.65 -2.26 26.26
C SER A 342 7.32 -0.88 26.17
N VAL A 343 7.12 -0.17 25.06
CA VAL A 343 7.22 1.29 25.02
C VAL A 343 5.80 1.85 25.03
N SER A 344 5.30 2.12 26.23
CA SER A 344 4.08 2.91 26.41
C SER A 344 4.44 4.39 26.33
N PHE A 345 3.73 5.13 25.47
CA PHE A 345 3.80 6.59 25.42
C PHE A 345 3.01 7.16 26.61
N SER A 346 3.73 7.46 27.70
CA SER A 346 3.20 8.22 28.83
C SER A 346 4.18 9.35 29.14
N SER A 347 3.62 10.55 29.24
CA SER A 347 4.25 11.84 29.56
C SER A 347 5.26 11.80 30.71
N VAL A 348 6.36 12.55 30.54
CA VAL A 348 7.52 12.70 31.43
C VAL A 348 7.16 13.34 32.78
N SER A 349 7.68 12.79 33.87
CA SER A 349 8.19 13.54 35.03
C SER A 349 9.29 12.77 35.75
N THR A 350 10.30 13.50 36.20
CA THR A 350 11.67 13.18 36.66
C THR A 350 11.83 12.30 37.93
N GLY A 351 12.95 11.55 38.04
CA GLY A 351 13.49 11.03 39.31
C GLY A 351 14.54 9.91 39.15
N GLU A 352 15.69 10.02 39.81
CA GLU A 352 16.96 9.30 39.59
C GLU A 352 17.11 7.88 40.20
N SER A 353 18.12 7.14 39.67
CA SER A 353 18.99 6.13 40.32
C SER A 353 18.44 4.72 40.67
N SER A 354 19.18 3.60 40.65
CA SER A 354 20.45 3.12 40.06
C SER A 354 20.64 1.61 40.44
N ILE A 355 21.41 0.85 39.63
CA ILE A 355 22.26 -0.34 39.96
C ILE A 355 21.69 -1.79 39.99
N ALA A 356 22.26 -2.60 39.06
CA ALA A 356 22.72 -4.02 39.07
C ALA A 356 21.81 -5.19 39.57
N GLY A 357 21.85 -6.43 39.05
CA GLY A 357 22.66 -7.11 38.03
C GLY A 357 22.60 -8.64 38.28
N SER A 358 22.60 -9.46 37.19
CA SER A 358 22.98 -10.90 37.12
C SER A 358 22.14 -11.95 37.89
N VAL A 359 22.04 -13.27 37.58
CA VAL A 359 22.38 -14.18 36.46
C VAL A 359 21.91 -15.59 36.90
N PHE A 360 21.32 -16.40 35.99
CA PHE A 360 21.18 -17.90 35.97
C PHE A 360 20.45 -18.58 37.17
N THR A 361 19.77 -19.74 37.11
CA THR A 361 19.84 -20.95 36.28
C THR A 361 18.56 -21.79 36.52
N ARG A 362 18.13 -22.54 35.49
CA ARG A 362 17.18 -23.69 35.48
C ARG A 362 17.84 -24.91 36.22
N PRO A 363 17.26 -26.14 36.38
CA PRO A 363 15.97 -26.67 35.89
C PRO A 363 15.24 -27.81 36.69
N ARG A 364 14.13 -28.29 36.09
CA ARG A 364 13.77 -29.71 35.75
C ARG A 364 12.73 -30.50 36.58
N ARG A 365 11.75 -31.03 35.80
CA ARG A 365 11.10 -32.38 35.80
C ARG A 365 10.12 -32.69 36.96
N LYS A 366 9.04 -33.48 36.82
CA LYS A 366 8.48 -34.40 35.80
C LYS A 366 7.08 -34.90 36.28
N SER A 367 6.23 -35.35 35.34
CA SER A 367 5.25 -36.49 35.39
C SER A 367 4.13 -36.49 36.46
N SER A 368 2.89 -36.97 36.27
CA SER A 368 2.17 -37.72 35.21
C SER A 368 0.74 -38.06 35.70
N VAL A 369 -0.20 -38.37 34.76
CA VAL A 369 -1.31 -39.38 34.87
C VAL A 369 -2.49 -39.03 35.79
N SER A 370 -3.79 -39.26 35.52
CA SER A 370 -4.59 -39.77 34.38
C SER A 370 -6.10 -39.67 34.70
N THR A 371 -6.93 -39.62 33.64
CA THR A 371 -8.30 -40.17 33.43
C THR A 371 -9.44 -39.98 34.44
N SER A 372 -10.60 -39.45 33.99
CA SER A 372 -11.77 -40.28 33.57
C SER A 372 -13.00 -39.45 33.15
N ASP A 373 -13.75 -40.03 32.20
CA ASP A 373 -15.00 -39.59 31.55
C ASP A 373 -16.26 -39.55 32.44
N TYR A 374 -17.28 -38.76 32.04
CA TYR A 374 -18.59 -39.24 31.52
C TYR A 374 -19.67 -38.13 31.48
N GLY A 375 -20.42 -38.06 30.35
CA GLY A 375 -21.89 -37.94 30.35
C GLY A 375 -22.56 -36.59 30.02
N SER A 376 -23.20 -36.50 28.86
CA SER A 376 -24.30 -35.55 28.54
C SER A 376 -25.68 -36.12 28.88
N PRO A 377 -26.74 -35.27 28.97
CA PRO A 377 -27.84 -35.38 28.00
C PRO A 377 -28.56 -34.05 27.63
N ASN A 378 -29.51 -34.18 26.70
CA ASN A 378 -30.25 -33.22 25.84
C ASN A 378 -31.41 -32.40 26.45
N SER A 379 -31.85 -31.43 25.61
CA SER A 379 -33.20 -30.87 25.30
C SER A 379 -33.86 -29.81 26.20
N ASP A 380 -34.14 -28.62 25.63
CA ASP A 380 -35.50 -28.21 25.21
C ASP A 380 -35.55 -26.81 24.55
N SER A 381 -36.51 -26.66 23.64
CA SER A 381 -36.69 -25.56 22.68
C SER A 381 -37.88 -24.65 22.99
N LEU A 382 -37.75 -23.32 22.84
CA LEU A 382 -38.85 -22.35 22.74
C LEU A 382 -38.48 -21.19 21.80
N HIS A 383 -39.37 -20.88 20.85
CA HIS A 383 -39.29 -19.85 19.81
C HIS A 383 -40.17 -18.65 20.17
N PRO A 384 -39.79 -17.40 19.80
CA PRO A 384 -40.82 -16.39 19.48
C PRO A 384 -40.57 -15.62 18.16
N SER A 385 -41.67 -15.48 17.40
CA SER A 385 -42.07 -14.48 16.39
C SER A 385 -41.02 -13.62 15.68
N GLN A 386 -40.89 -13.82 14.36
CA GLN A 386 -40.16 -12.97 13.41
C GLN A 386 -40.95 -11.68 13.10
N ALA A 387 -40.34 -10.53 13.37
CA ALA A 387 -40.67 -9.28 12.68
C ALA A 387 -39.95 -9.27 11.32
N GLU A 388 -40.66 -8.99 10.24
CA GLU A 388 -40.06 -8.87 8.91
C GLU A 388 -39.03 -7.73 8.87
N LEU A 389 -37.75 -8.10 8.70
CA LEU A 389 -36.65 -7.17 8.46
C LEU A 389 -36.80 -6.53 7.06
N PRO A 390 -36.40 -5.26 6.87
CA PRO A 390 -36.37 -4.64 5.55
C PRO A 390 -35.50 -5.46 4.61
N LYS A 391 -35.92 -5.59 3.35
CA LYS A 391 -35.15 -6.26 2.28
C LYS A 391 -33.71 -5.75 2.32
N GLN A 392 -32.76 -6.64 2.57
CA GLN A 392 -31.35 -6.29 2.52
C GLN A 392 -31.01 -5.77 1.11
N PRO A 393 -30.41 -4.57 0.98
CA PRO A 393 -29.90 -4.14 -0.30
C PRO A 393 -28.86 -5.17 -0.77
N SER A 394 -28.89 -5.51 -2.06
CA SER A 394 -27.85 -6.33 -2.70
C SER A 394 -26.48 -5.84 -2.28
N SER A 395 -25.58 -6.74 -1.87
CA SER A 395 -24.22 -6.38 -1.47
C SER A 395 -23.60 -5.45 -2.52
N PRO A 396 -23.09 -4.28 -2.14
CA PRO A 396 -22.46 -3.37 -3.10
C PRO A 396 -21.32 -4.11 -3.81
N LYS A 397 -21.21 -3.94 -5.13
CA LYS A 397 -20.12 -4.53 -5.91
C LYS A 397 -18.81 -4.00 -5.36
N THR A 398 -17.92 -4.92 -5.00
CA THR A 398 -16.63 -4.66 -4.38
C THR A 398 -15.62 -4.13 -5.40
N TYR A 399 -15.79 -4.50 -6.66
CA TYR A 399 -15.04 -3.99 -7.80
C TYR A 399 -15.93 -3.94 -9.07
N THR A 400 -15.46 -3.22 -10.09
CA THR A 400 -16.02 -3.26 -11.44
C THR A 400 -14.93 -3.33 -12.50
N MET A 401 -15.29 -3.82 -13.68
CA MET A 401 -14.48 -3.73 -14.90
C MET A 401 -15.22 -2.87 -15.91
N ASP A 402 -14.57 -1.84 -16.46
CA ASP A 402 -15.16 -1.01 -17.51
C ASP A 402 -15.11 -1.76 -18.86
N VAL A 403 -16.05 -2.68 -19.03
CA VAL A 403 -16.29 -3.37 -20.29
C VAL A 403 -17.13 -2.41 -21.14
N GLY A 404 -16.54 -1.86 -22.20
CA GLY A 404 -17.18 -0.86 -23.07
C GLY A 404 -18.59 -1.26 -23.56
N PRO A 405 -19.37 -0.32 -24.11
CA PRO A 405 -20.81 -0.51 -24.32
C PRO A 405 -21.13 -1.65 -25.31
N ARG A 406 -21.62 -2.76 -24.75
CA ARG A 406 -22.52 -3.79 -25.31
C ARG A 406 -22.35 -4.16 -26.79
N HIS A 407 -21.71 -5.30 -27.01
CA HIS A 407 -22.32 -6.34 -27.83
C HIS A 407 -22.66 -7.54 -26.93
N ALA A 408 -23.93 -7.88 -26.84
CA ALA A 408 -24.41 -9.16 -26.30
C ALA A 408 -24.94 -9.97 -27.50
N PRO A 409 -24.87 -11.32 -27.52
CA PRO A 409 -25.30 -12.15 -26.38
C PRO A 409 -24.53 -13.46 -26.08
N LYS A 410 -24.68 -13.93 -24.82
CA LYS A 410 -24.77 -15.36 -24.41
C LYS A 410 -23.51 -16.26 -24.50
N SER A 411 -22.32 -15.77 -24.18
CA SER A 411 -21.24 -16.63 -23.66
C SER A 411 -20.94 -16.25 -22.21
N PRO A 412 -20.61 -17.20 -21.31
CA PRO A 412 -20.01 -16.83 -20.05
C PRO A 412 -18.73 -16.06 -20.38
N ASP A 413 -18.67 -14.82 -19.92
CA ASP A 413 -17.58 -13.89 -20.15
C ASP A 413 -16.33 -14.43 -19.45
N ARG A 414 -15.58 -15.31 -20.14
CA ARG A 414 -14.38 -16.00 -19.63
C ARG A 414 -13.16 -15.08 -19.67
N ASN A 415 -13.28 -13.87 -19.14
CA ASN A 415 -12.09 -13.07 -18.88
C ASN A 415 -11.38 -13.70 -17.65
N PRO A 416 -10.17 -14.26 -17.80
CA PRO A 416 -9.48 -14.96 -16.70
C PRO A 416 -9.27 -14.05 -15.50
N ILE A 417 -8.96 -12.77 -15.72
CA ILE A 417 -8.83 -11.76 -14.66
C ILE A 417 -10.15 -11.61 -13.90
N ARG A 418 -11.29 -11.61 -14.59
CA ARG A 418 -12.62 -11.49 -13.96
C ARG A 418 -12.90 -12.65 -13.02
N VAL A 419 -12.59 -13.88 -13.43
CA VAL A 419 -12.76 -15.07 -12.59
C VAL A 419 -11.92 -14.97 -11.32
N GLN A 420 -10.67 -14.51 -11.44
CA GLN A 420 -9.79 -14.35 -10.28
C GLN A 420 -10.21 -13.19 -9.37
N LEU A 421 -10.76 -12.11 -9.94
CA LEU A 421 -11.35 -11.02 -9.16
C LEU A 421 -12.57 -11.48 -8.35
N ASP A 422 -13.42 -12.36 -8.91
CA ASP A 422 -14.61 -12.89 -8.21
C ASP A 422 -14.21 -13.76 -6.99
N LEU A 423 -12.97 -14.28 -6.97
CA LEU A 423 -12.41 -15.05 -5.86
C LEU A 423 -11.78 -14.17 -4.77
N LEU A 424 -11.60 -12.86 -5.01
CA LEU A 424 -11.09 -11.96 -3.99
C LEU A 424 -12.13 -11.84 -2.88
N ASN A 425 -11.71 -12.25 -1.69
CA ASN A 425 -12.55 -12.04 -0.53
C ASN A 425 -12.52 -10.57 -0.12
N GLU A 426 -13.47 -10.26 0.74
CA GLU A 426 -13.61 -9.03 1.46
C GLU A 426 -12.23 -8.40 1.84
N ARG A 427 -11.28 -9.14 2.44
CA ARG A 427 -10.00 -8.59 2.96
C ARG A 427 -9.13 -7.97 1.87
N SER A 428 -9.28 -8.42 0.62
CA SER A 428 -8.58 -7.85 -0.53
C SER A 428 -8.94 -6.37 -0.73
N LEU A 429 -10.18 -5.96 -0.45
CA LEU A 429 -10.57 -4.54 -0.54
C LEU A 429 -9.92 -3.67 0.53
N ALA A 430 -9.78 -4.19 1.75
CA ALA A 430 -9.05 -3.50 2.81
C ALA A 430 -7.57 -3.34 2.43
N MET A 431 -6.98 -4.31 1.72
CA MET A 431 -5.62 -4.19 1.17
C MET A 431 -5.52 -3.09 0.11
N HIS A 432 -6.47 -3.00 -0.83
CA HIS A 432 -6.44 -1.92 -1.83
C HIS A 432 -6.59 -0.54 -1.17
N LEU A 433 -7.43 -0.43 -0.14
CA LEU A 433 -7.54 0.82 0.63
C LEU A 433 -6.25 1.13 1.40
N TYR A 434 -5.65 0.13 2.08
CA TYR A 434 -4.38 0.28 2.79
C TYR A 434 -3.28 0.76 1.84
N ARG A 435 -3.13 0.10 0.69
CA ARG A 435 -2.17 0.47 -0.35
C ARG A 435 -2.38 1.93 -0.79
N SER A 436 -3.61 2.30 -1.15
CA SER A 436 -3.93 3.64 -1.64
C SER A 436 -3.71 4.71 -0.57
N HIS A 437 -4.03 4.39 0.68
CA HIS A 437 -3.77 5.24 1.83
C HIS A 437 -2.26 5.49 2.02
N GLN A 438 -1.42 4.47 1.89
CA GLN A 438 0.03 4.59 2.07
C GLN A 438 0.68 5.48 1.02
N ILE A 439 0.19 5.49 -0.23
CA ILE A 439 0.68 6.42 -1.26
C ILE A 439 0.45 7.88 -0.88
N VAL A 440 -0.72 8.19 -0.31
CA VAL A 440 -1.01 9.55 0.18
C VAL A 440 -0.03 9.95 1.27
N LEU A 441 0.27 9.04 2.20
CA LEU A 441 1.25 9.28 3.27
C LEU A 441 2.68 9.42 2.73
N ALA A 442 3.05 8.65 1.71
CA ALA A 442 4.34 8.75 1.05
C ALA A 442 4.55 10.11 0.37
N CYS A 443 3.47 10.81 0.00
CA CYS A 443 3.49 12.16 -0.55
C CYS A 443 3.50 13.27 0.51
N GLN A 444 3.56 12.95 1.81
CA GLN A 444 3.40 13.91 2.90
C GLN A 444 4.29 15.16 2.77
N GLU A 445 5.58 14.98 2.52
CA GLU A 445 6.50 16.13 2.44
C GLU A 445 6.28 16.96 1.16
N GLU A 446 5.84 16.35 0.06
CA GLU A 446 5.50 17.11 -1.14
C GLU A 446 4.18 17.87 -1.01
N MET A 447 3.21 17.32 -0.28
CA MET A 447 2.00 18.04 0.10
C MET A 447 2.32 19.23 1.03
N TRP A 448 3.34 19.10 1.88
CA TRP A 448 3.83 20.20 2.71
C TRP A 448 4.46 21.31 1.87
N GLU A 449 5.29 20.97 0.88
CA GLU A 449 5.84 21.96 -0.06
C GLU A 449 4.73 22.69 -0.84
N GLU A 450 3.71 21.97 -1.28
CA GLU A 450 2.55 22.56 -1.94
C GLU A 450 1.74 23.48 -1.01
N LEU A 451 1.54 23.08 0.24
CA LEU A 451 0.85 23.91 1.23
C LEU A 451 1.63 25.19 1.53
N LYS A 452 2.96 25.08 1.69
CA LYS A 452 3.86 26.22 1.86
C LYS A 452 3.74 27.20 0.70
N ASP A 453 3.79 26.71 -0.54
CA ASP A 453 3.59 27.56 -1.72
C ASP A 453 2.22 28.27 -1.68
N ARG A 454 1.15 27.57 -1.32
CA ARG A 454 -0.18 28.21 -1.20
C ARG A 454 -0.26 29.23 -0.08
N ILE A 455 0.40 29.00 1.06
CA ILE A 455 0.46 29.97 2.17
C ILE A 455 1.15 31.26 1.71
N TRP A 456 2.21 31.18 0.90
CA TRP A 456 2.94 32.37 0.47
C TRP A 456 2.35 33.04 -0.77
N ASN A 457 1.93 32.26 -1.77
CA ASN A 457 1.63 32.74 -3.11
C ASN A 457 0.15 32.65 -3.49
N ARG A 458 -0.64 31.78 -2.84
CA ARG A 458 -2.01 31.43 -3.26
C ARG A 458 -2.99 31.31 -2.08
N LYS A 459 -2.93 32.25 -1.12
CA LYS A 459 -3.74 32.21 0.12
C LYS A 459 -5.24 32.09 -0.12
N ASP A 460 -5.75 32.68 -1.20
CA ASP A 460 -7.16 32.59 -1.54
C ASP A 460 -7.64 31.16 -1.82
N GLU A 461 -6.76 30.25 -2.24
CA GLU A 461 -7.07 28.81 -2.42
C GLU A 461 -7.24 28.07 -1.09
N LEU A 462 -6.74 28.63 0.01
CA LEU A 462 -6.78 28.03 1.35
C LEU A 462 -8.03 28.44 2.15
N LYS A 463 -8.59 29.62 1.87
CA LYS A 463 -9.80 30.14 2.52
C LYS A 463 -10.98 29.17 2.50
N PRO A 464 -11.32 28.52 1.36
CA PRO A 464 -12.43 27.57 1.33
C PRO A 464 -12.30 26.46 2.37
N PHE A 465 -11.07 26.05 2.69
CA PHE A 465 -10.75 24.95 3.60
C PHE A 465 -10.72 25.35 5.08
N GLY A 466 -11.08 26.59 5.43
CA GLY A 466 -10.96 27.10 6.79
C GLY A 466 -9.50 27.15 7.26
N TRP A 467 -8.56 27.26 6.32
CA TRP A 467 -7.19 27.65 6.60
C TRP A 467 -7.10 29.18 6.55
N ASP A 468 -7.96 29.80 7.36
CA ASP A 468 -8.00 31.21 7.68
C ASP A 468 -7.34 31.39 9.06
N ASP A 469 -6.68 32.53 9.27
CA ASP A 469 -5.94 32.98 10.47
C ASP A 469 -4.49 32.43 10.57
N ASP A 470 -3.44 33.23 10.75
CA ASP A 470 -3.24 34.68 10.91
C ASP A 470 -2.09 35.11 9.99
N GLU A 471 -1.98 36.40 9.66
CA GLU A 471 -0.89 36.98 8.85
C GLU A 471 0.54 36.71 9.41
N GLU A 472 0.65 36.08 10.59
CA GLU A 472 1.89 35.82 11.33
C GLU A 472 2.03 34.38 11.90
N LEU A 473 1.36 33.36 11.37
CA LEU A 473 1.70 31.98 11.80
C LEU A 473 3.14 31.64 11.36
N GLU A 474 4.06 31.52 12.33
CA GLU A 474 5.40 30.99 12.09
C GLU A 474 5.30 29.64 11.36
N GLU A 475 6.24 29.36 10.42
CA GLU A 475 6.28 28.12 9.63
C GLU A 475 6.09 26.86 10.49
N LEU A 476 6.63 26.87 11.71
CA LEU A 476 6.52 25.80 12.69
C LEU A 476 5.07 25.53 13.13
N GLN A 477 4.22 26.56 13.26
CA GLN A 477 2.82 26.42 13.64
C GLN A 477 2.00 25.85 12.48
N SER A 478 2.23 26.34 11.27
CA SER A 478 1.63 25.81 10.05
C SER A 478 2.00 24.34 9.84
N ARG A 479 3.25 23.96 10.11
CA ARG A 479 3.72 22.56 10.04
C ARG A 479 2.98 21.67 11.03
N LYS A 480 2.84 22.10 12.29
CA LYS A 480 2.09 21.34 13.30
C LYS A 480 0.62 21.15 12.90
N LYS A 481 -0.03 22.18 12.35
CA LYS A 481 -1.41 22.09 11.85
C LYS A 481 -1.53 21.10 10.69
N PHE A 482 -0.57 21.11 9.76
CA PHE A 482 -0.49 20.14 8.67
C PHE A 482 -0.28 18.70 9.16
N GLU A 483 0.64 18.49 10.10
CA GLU A 483 0.90 17.16 10.68
C GLU A 483 -0.34 16.60 11.42
N LEU A 484 -1.13 17.47 12.06
CA LEU A 484 -2.41 17.07 12.65
C LEU A 484 -3.43 16.63 11.60
N LEU A 485 -3.49 17.28 10.43
CA LEU A 485 -4.34 16.84 9.31
C LEU A 485 -3.93 15.46 8.80
N VAL A 486 -2.63 15.25 8.57
CA VAL A 486 -2.09 13.96 8.09
C VAL A 486 -2.31 12.86 9.14
N THR A 487 -2.08 13.16 10.43
CA THR A 487 -2.30 12.21 11.53
C THR A 487 -3.77 11.84 11.66
N ARG A 488 -4.68 12.81 11.53
CA ARG A 488 -6.14 12.57 11.55
C ARG A 488 -6.56 11.71 10.36
N TYR A 489 -6.07 12.00 9.16
CA TYR A 489 -6.32 11.17 7.98
C TYR A 489 -5.82 9.73 8.16
N ARG A 490 -4.60 9.56 8.67
CA ARG A 490 -4.04 8.25 9.02
C ARG A 490 -4.92 7.51 9.99
N HIS A 491 -5.36 8.15 11.07
CA HIS A 491 -6.24 7.53 12.06
C HIS A 491 -7.58 7.11 11.46
N ASP A 492 -8.27 8.02 10.75
CA ASP A 492 -9.57 7.74 10.13
C ASP A 492 -9.47 6.56 9.13
N MET A 493 -8.40 6.51 8.32
CA MET A 493 -8.12 5.40 7.40
C MET A 493 -7.80 4.09 8.12
N GLN A 494 -6.95 4.14 9.15
CA GLN A 494 -6.66 2.98 9.98
C GLN A 494 -7.90 2.44 10.65
N THR A 495 -8.81 3.28 11.17
CA THR A 495 -10.09 2.81 11.69
C THR A 495 -10.93 2.14 10.61
N ARG A 496 -10.95 2.68 9.38
CA ARG A 496 -11.67 2.06 8.26
C ARG A 496 -11.10 0.68 7.90
N ILE A 497 -9.77 0.53 7.90
CA ILE A 497 -9.04 -0.70 7.57
C ILE A 497 -9.04 -1.71 8.74
N ALA A 498 -8.97 -1.25 9.99
CA ALA A 498 -8.84 -2.11 11.18
C ALA A 498 -10.17 -2.73 11.63
N LEU A 499 -11.30 -2.10 11.29
CA LEU A 499 -12.63 -2.73 11.38
C LEU A 499 -12.71 -4.01 10.52
N TRP A 500 -11.71 -4.27 9.68
CA TRP A 500 -11.73 -5.16 8.53
C TRP A 500 -10.81 -6.40 8.63
N CYS A 501 -10.45 -6.82 9.85
CA CYS A 501 -9.50 -7.89 10.19
C CYS A 501 -8.03 -7.45 10.21
N SER A 502 -7.25 -8.14 11.05
CA SER A 502 -5.81 -8.23 10.91
C SER A 502 -5.45 -8.86 9.54
N LEU A 503 -4.61 -8.20 8.75
CA LEU A 503 -4.10 -8.68 7.46
C LEU A 503 -3.11 -9.86 7.59
N THR A 504 -2.94 -10.37 8.82
CA THR A 504 -2.12 -11.53 9.16
C THR A 504 -2.47 -12.80 8.38
N GLY A 505 -3.72 -12.94 7.92
CA GLY A 505 -4.16 -14.07 7.11
C GLY A 505 -3.47 -14.21 5.74
N ILE A 506 -2.78 -13.17 5.28
CA ILE A 506 -1.98 -13.17 4.03
C ILE A 506 -0.51 -12.81 4.29
N GLY A 507 -0.03 -12.97 5.54
CA GLY A 507 1.38 -12.77 5.89
C GLY A 507 1.76 -11.37 6.39
N TRP A 508 0.83 -10.42 6.49
CA TRP A 508 1.12 -9.08 7.01
C TRP A 508 1.07 -9.04 8.54
N GLN A 509 2.22 -8.86 9.19
CA GLN A 509 2.38 -9.03 10.64
C GLN A 509 2.23 -7.73 11.46
N LEU A 510 1.79 -6.61 10.89
CA LEU A 510 1.81 -5.30 11.56
C LEU A 510 0.44 -4.59 11.67
N PRO A 511 0.07 -4.16 12.91
CA PRO A 511 0.19 -4.95 14.13
C PRO A 511 -0.92 -6.03 14.17
N PRO A 512 -0.66 -7.21 14.76
CA PRO A 512 -1.75 -8.11 15.13
C PRO A 512 -2.69 -7.32 16.04
N ARG A 513 -4.00 -7.35 15.74
CA ARG A 513 -4.98 -6.73 16.63
C ARG A 513 -4.86 -7.38 18.00
N GLU A 514 -4.31 -6.64 18.95
CA GLU A 514 -4.24 -7.08 20.33
C GLU A 514 -5.67 -7.40 20.82
N PRO A 515 -5.85 -8.40 21.69
CA PRO A 515 -7.15 -8.69 22.27
C PRO A 515 -7.64 -7.43 22.99
N LEU A 516 -8.69 -6.83 22.43
CA LEU A 516 -9.28 -5.62 22.96
C LEU A 516 -9.78 -5.88 24.39
N SER A 517 -9.51 -4.93 25.27
CA SER A 517 -10.15 -4.89 26.58
C SER A 517 -11.67 -4.81 26.41
N LYS A 518 -12.40 -5.23 27.45
CA LYS A 518 -13.87 -5.12 27.47
C LYS A 518 -14.34 -3.68 27.21
N ALA A 519 -13.58 -2.67 27.66
CA ALA A 519 -13.90 -1.27 27.44
C ALA A 519 -13.71 -0.85 25.97
N GLU A 520 -12.63 -1.29 25.34
CA GLU A 520 -12.36 -1.02 23.92
C GLU A 520 -13.38 -1.71 23.00
N LEU A 521 -13.78 -2.95 23.34
CA LEU A 521 -14.85 -3.64 22.62
C LEU A 521 -16.19 -2.90 22.67
N ILE A 522 -16.59 -2.42 23.86
CA ILE A 522 -17.82 -1.65 24.03
C ILE A 522 -17.74 -0.34 23.23
N GLU A 523 -16.58 0.32 23.23
CA GLU A 523 -16.40 1.56 22.49
C GLU A 523 -16.45 1.33 20.98
N GLU A 524 -15.85 0.27 20.47
CA GLU A 524 -15.96 -0.09 19.05
C GLU A 524 -17.38 -0.45 18.64
N GLU A 525 -18.10 -1.22 19.46
CA GLU A 525 -19.52 -1.54 19.21
C GLU A 525 -20.37 -0.27 19.18
N ARG A 526 -20.13 0.65 20.12
CA ARG A 526 -20.77 1.97 20.16
C ARG A 526 -20.46 2.79 18.92
N MET A 527 -19.18 2.89 18.54
CA MET A 527 -18.73 3.63 17.36
C MET A 527 -19.38 3.07 16.09
N ARG A 528 -19.40 1.75 15.97
CA ARG A 528 -20.04 1.06 14.85
C ARG A 528 -21.53 1.35 14.78
N ALA A 529 -22.25 1.22 15.90
CA ALA A 529 -23.69 1.49 15.94
C ALA A 529 -23.98 2.92 15.47
N ALA A 530 -23.18 3.89 15.95
CA ALA A 530 -23.27 5.28 15.50
C ALA A 530 -22.95 5.46 14.00
N MET A 531 -22.00 4.70 13.44
CA MET A 531 -21.72 4.72 11.98
C MET A 531 -22.86 4.13 11.16
N LEU A 532 -23.47 3.02 11.60
CA LEU A 532 -24.59 2.42 10.91
C LEU A 532 -25.83 3.32 10.96
N GLU A 533 -26.07 3.95 12.11
CA GLU A 533 -27.11 4.94 12.28
C GLU A 533 -26.87 6.14 11.37
N ALA A 534 -25.68 6.75 11.40
CA ALA A 534 -25.31 7.88 10.55
C ALA A 534 -25.44 7.54 9.06
N ARG A 535 -25.07 6.31 8.65
CA ARG A 535 -25.23 5.83 7.28
C ARG A 535 -26.70 5.64 6.88
N ALA A 536 -27.56 5.25 7.80
CA ALA A 536 -28.99 5.11 7.51
C ALA A 536 -29.68 6.47 7.28
N TYR A 537 -29.15 7.53 7.89
CA TYR A 537 -29.62 8.91 7.72
C TYR A 537 -28.90 9.70 6.62
N SER A 538 -27.86 9.13 5.99
CA SER A 538 -27.25 9.74 4.81
C SER A 538 -28.03 9.36 3.56
N ASP A 539 -28.44 10.34 2.76
CA ASP A 539 -29.05 10.06 1.46
C ASP A 539 -28.04 9.34 0.55
N PHE A 540 -28.42 8.19 0.00
CA PHE A 540 -27.56 7.37 -0.87
C PHE A 540 -27.19 8.09 -2.18
N ASP A 541 -28.00 9.07 -2.61
CA ASP A 541 -27.70 9.91 -3.77
C ASP A 541 -26.57 10.93 -3.48
N ASP A 542 -26.31 11.25 -2.21
CA ASP A 542 -25.25 12.19 -1.79
C ASP A 542 -23.87 11.52 -1.59
N ASP A 543 -23.80 10.18 -1.56
CA ASP A 543 -22.55 9.44 -1.34
C ASP A 543 -22.40 8.21 -2.28
N PRO A 544 -22.08 8.43 -3.56
CA PRO A 544 -21.87 7.35 -4.51
C PRO A 544 -20.66 6.49 -4.10
N PRO A 545 -20.59 5.21 -4.53
CA PRO A 545 -19.45 4.34 -4.27
C PRO A 545 -18.13 5.03 -4.67
N THR A 546 -17.30 5.33 -3.66
CA THR A 546 -16.02 6.01 -3.88
C THR A 546 -14.96 4.99 -4.28
N LEU A 547 -14.21 5.31 -5.32
CA LEU A 547 -13.07 4.50 -5.77
C LEU A 547 -11.91 4.69 -4.79
N CYS A 548 -11.19 3.62 -4.46
CA CYS A 548 -9.93 3.73 -3.74
C CYS A 548 -8.72 3.43 -4.63
N ARG A 549 -8.86 2.55 -5.62
CA ARG A 549 -7.78 2.12 -6.51
C ARG A 549 -8.33 1.71 -7.87
N SER A 550 -7.56 1.94 -8.93
CA SER A 550 -7.83 1.34 -10.24
C SER A 550 -6.55 1.16 -11.03
N PHE A 551 -6.54 0.13 -11.87
CA PHE A 551 -5.39 -0.16 -12.73
C PHE A 551 -5.82 -0.71 -14.09
N ARG A 552 -4.90 -0.67 -15.05
CA ARG A 552 -5.05 -1.26 -16.39
C ARG A 552 -3.75 -1.96 -16.77
N VAL A 553 -3.88 -3.05 -17.51
CA VAL A 553 -2.78 -3.79 -18.12
C VAL A 553 -2.80 -3.57 -19.63
N LEU A 554 -1.64 -3.26 -20.19
CA LEU A 554 -1.39 -3.11 -21.62
C LEU A 554 -0.24 -4.04 -22.01
N VAL A 555 -0.47 -4.86 -23.03
CA VAL A 555 0.58 -5.72 -23.61
C VAL A 555 0.68 -5.40 -25.10
N GLY A 556 1.89 -5.28 -25.63
CA GLY A 556 2.14 -4.96 -27.03
C GLY A 556 3.46 -5.53 -27.53
N CYS A 557 3.60 -5.65 -28.84
CA CYS A 557 4.77 -6.22 -29.50
C CYS A 557 5.43 -5.18 -30.42
N LYS A 558 6.77 -5.22 -30.51
CA LYS A 558 7.52 -4.51 -31.55
C LYS A 558 7.49 -5.33 -32.84
N MET A 559 7.25 -4.65 -33.97
CA MET A 559 7.33 -5.26 -35.31
C MET A 559 8.68 -5.06 -35.96
#